data_AF-A0A7Y5C4V2-F1
#
_entry.id   AF-A0A7Y5C4V2-F1
#
_cell.length_a   1.000
_cell.length_b   1.000
_cell.length_c   1.000
_cell.angle_alpha   90.00
_cell.angle_beta   90.00
_cell.angle_gamma   90.00
#
_symmetry.space_group_name_H-M   'P 1'
#
loop_
_entity.id
_entity.type
_entity.pdbx_description
1 polymer ?
#
loop_
_entity_poly.entity_id
_entity_poly.type
_entity_poly.pdbx_seq_one_letter_code
_entity_poly.pdbx_strand_id
1 'polypeptide(L)'
;MKYLKFLFVLLFLPMLCFGQNNLALNPSFEDRTTACPQQGGIRDEISMYWSSPDTLTPDLFQECQNGQNDALGVPQNFIGRRFAKRGQVYAGIISLNSAMPGYDNEFVQGKLSLPLLKDSIYCISFWISHADSSNYYINAKHIGVWFINYKGGYPPTVTLNDSLPFIQQKIAFVPDTFYLENDSGWTELKTTYKAKGGETYFIIGNFAPTNTIIFYYKENTITNPNRILAYYYLDEVSIYRCNDTLPPPVPKDTAYLNLPTAFSPNADGQNDVFSVLGAKYVQSIELRVYNRWGQEVFYTNQKETGWDGTFKGQP
;
A
#
# COMPACT_ATOMS: atom_id res chain seq x y z
N MET A 1 -37.28 -47.52 -34.99
CA MET A 1 -36.06 -46.70 -34.82
C MET A 1 -36.36 -45.59 -33.82
N LYS A 2 -35.81 -45.66 -32.60
CA LYS A 2 -35.91 -44.59 -31.59
C LYS A 2 -34.61 -43.78 -31.66
N TYR A 3 -34.70 -42.49 -31.99
CA TYR A 3 -33.54 -41.60 -32.04
C TYR A 3 -33.19 -41.16 -30.62
N LEU A 4 -32.01 -41.57 -30.16
CA LEU A 4 -31.40 -41.14 -28.91
C LEU A 4 -30.74 -39.77 -29.16
N LYS A 5 -31.34 -38.68 -28.69
CA LYS A 5 -30.73 -37.34 -28.72
C LYS A 5 -29.71 -37.26 -27.59
N PHE A 6 -28.42 -37.28 -27.93
CA PHE A 6 -27.36 -36.91 -26.99
C PHE A 6 -27.34 -35.38 -26.85
N LEU A 7 -27.71 -34.90 -25.66
CA LEU A 7 -27.52 -33.51 -25.26
C LEU A 7 -26.07 -33.36 -24.77
N PHE A 8 -25.21 -32.75 -25.59
CA PHE A 8 -23.87 -32.35 -25.17
C PHE A 8 -23.98 -31.08 -24.31
N VAL A 9 -23.90 -31.24 -22.99
CA VAL A 9 -23.72 -30.11 -22.08
C VAL A 9 -22.22 -29.80 -22.06
N LEU A 10 -21.81 -28.76 -22.81
CA LEU A 10 -20.50 -28.14 -22.66
C LEU A 10 -20.44 -27.47 -21.30
N LEU A 11 -19.91 -28.17 -20.30
CA LEU A 11 -19.46 -27.57 -19.05
C LEU A 11 -18.26 -26.68 -19.38
N PHE A 12 -18.53 -25.38 -19.60
CA PHE A 12 -17.51 -24.35 -19.46
C PHE A 12 -17.09 -24.36 -17.98
N LEU A 13 -16.01 -25.06 -17.66
CA LEU A 13 -15.25 -24.74 -16.46
C LEU A 13 -14.82 -23.28 -16.66
N PRO A 14 -15.21 -22.33 -15.79
CA PRO A 14 -14.55 -21.05 -15.79
C PRO A 14 -13.07 -21.35 -15.57
N MET A 15 -12.25 -21.03 -16.57
CA MET A 15 -10.81 -20.90 -16.39
C MET A 15 -10.67 -19.84 -15.30
N LEU A 16 -10.51 -20.27 -14.05
CA LEU A 16 -10.03 -19.41 -12.99
C LEU A 16 -8.64 -19.00 -13.46
N CYS A 17 -8.55 -17.83 -14.08
CA CYS A 17 -7.30 -17.08 -14.09
C CYS A 17 -6.94 -16.94 -12.61
N PHE A 18 -6.02 -17.79 -12.13
CA PHE A 18 -5.25 -17.47 -10.95
C PHE A 18 -4.37 -16.29 -11.34
N GLY A 19 -4.96 -15.09 -11.35
CA GLY A 19 -4.18 -13.87 -11.24
C GLY A 19 -3.39 -14.00 -9.96
N GLN A 20 -2.06 -13.93 -10.06
CA GLN A 20 -1.22 -14.00 -8.89
C GLN A 20 -1.51 -12.75 -8.04
N ASN A 21 -2.12 -12.96 -6.87
CA ASN A 21 -2.45 -11.86 -6.00
C ASN A 21 -1.20 -11.42 -5.24
N ASN A 22 -0.84 -10.14 -5.39
CA ASN A 22 0.11 -9.48 -4.52
C ASN A 22 -0.23 -9.79 -3.06
N LEU A 23 0.74 -10.28 -2.29
CA LEU A 23 0.55 -10.62 -0.90
C LEU A 23 0.49 -9.40 0.00
N ALA A 24 1.07 -8.27 -0.40
CA ALA A 24 0.89 -7.01 0.33
C ALA A 24 -0.57 -6.55 0.19
N LEU A 25 -1.27 -6.42 1.32
CA LEU A 25 -2.61 -5.83 1.34
C LEU A 25 -2.51 -4.31 1.20
N ASN A 26 -3.45 -3.70 0.47
CA ASN A 26 -3.49 -2.26 0.19
C ASN A 26 -2.15 -1.68 -0.28
N PRO A 27 -1.55 -2.22 -1.36
CA PRO A 27 -0.15 -1.95 -1.71
C PRO A 27 0.17 -0.51 -2.13
N SER A 28 -0.84 0.28 -2.49
CA SER A 28 -0.75 1.71 -2.84
C SER A 28 -1.42 2.63 -1.81
N PHE A 29 -1.75 2.13 -0.63
CA PHE A 29 -2.33 2.92 0.47
C PHE A 29 -3.72 3.56 0.19
N GLU A 30 -4.34 3.25 -0.94
CA GLU A 30 -5.62 3.84 -1.36
C GLU A 30 -6.81 3.41 -0.49
N ASP A 31 -6.78 2.18 0.04
CA ASP A 31 -7.85 1.66 0.90
C ASP A 31 -7.76 2.30 2.30
N ARG A 32 -8.72 3.17 2.59
CA ARG A 32 -8.76 3.97 3.83
C ARG A 32 -10.10 3.81 4.52
N THR A 33 -10.09 3.87 5.84
CA THR A 33 -11.32 3.81 6.68
C THR A 33 -12.19 5.05 6.53
N THR A 34 -11.56 6.19 6.21
CA THR A 34 -12.18 7.49 6.02
C THR A 34 -11.71 8.05 4.69
N ALA A 35 -12.62 8.63 3.90
CA ALA A 35 -12.31 9.11 2.55
C ALA A 35 -11.25 10.24 2.53
N CYS A 36 -11.18 11.05 3.59
CA CYS A 36 -10.18 12.11 3.71
C CYS A 36 -9.83 12.41 5.19
N PRO A 37 -9.02 11.56 5.84
CA PRO A 37 -8.56 11.80 7.21
C PRO A 37 -7.81 13.13 7.32
N GLN A 38 -8.19 13.98 8.27
CA GLN A 38 -7.50 15.26 8.53
C GLN A 38 -6.21 15.08 9.34
N GLN A 39 -5.96 13.88 9.86
CA GLN A 39 -4.76 13.54 10.60
C GLN A 39 -3.75 12.89 9.65
N GLY A 40 -2.51 13.36 9.71
CA GLY A 40 -1.37 12.70 9.06
C GLY A 40 -0.87 11.56 9.92
N GLY A 41 -0.58 10.43 9.29
CA GLY A 41 0.03 9.31 9.97
C GLY A 41 -0.50 7.97 9.49
N ILE A 42 0.40 7.01 9.29
CA ILE A 42 0.04 5.64 8.95
C ILE A 42 -0.34 4.89 10.24
N ARG A 43 -1.63 4.62 10.35
CA ARG A 43 -2.28 3.89 11.46
C ARG A 43 -3.40 3.03 10.87
N ASP A 44 -3.70 1.89 11.48
CA ASP A 44 -4.74 0.99 10.94
C ASP A 44 -6.12 1.64 10.86
N GLU A 45 -6.35 2.61 11.75
CA GLU A 45 -7.58 3.40 11.84
C GLU A 45 -7.74 4.35 10.65
N ILE A 46 -6.71 4.55 9.83
CA ILE A 46 -6.64 5.53 8.75
C ILE A 46 -6.32 4.84 7.42
N SER A 47 -5.23 4.07 7.36
CA SER A 47 -4.80 3.28 6.21
C SER A 47 -5.02 1.81 6.49
N MET A 48 -5.96 1.18 5.78
CA MET A 48 -6.28 -0.23 6.04
C MET A 48 -5.04 -1.09 5.81
N TYR A 49 -4.76 -1.99 6.76
CA TYR A 49 -3.64 -2.95 6.74
C TYR A 49 -2.23 -2.38 6.93
N TRP A 50 -2.11 -1.08 7.18
CA TRP A 50 -0.84 -0.40 7.41
C TRP A 50 -0.79 0.28 8.77
N SER A 51 0.36 0.21 9.42
CA SER A 51 0.62 0.85 10.71
C SER A 51 2.08 1.28 10.82
N SER A 52 2.41 2.09 11.83
CA SER A 52 3.79 2.18 12.32
C SER A 52 4.10 0.96 13.20
N PRO A 53 5.31 0.35 13.14
CA PRO A 53 5.71 -0.70 14.08
C PRO A 53 6.15 -0.15 15.45
N ASP A 54 6.34 1.17 15.58
CA ASP A 54 6.79 1.86 16.78
C ASP A 54 5.91 3.10 17.11
N THR A 55 6.38 3.98 17.99
CA THR A 55 5.66 5.20 18.42
C THR A 55 5.86 6.40 17.51
N LEU A 56 6.69 6.29 16.46
CA LEU A 56 6.91 7.35 15.48
C LEU A 56 5.75 7.42 14.49
N THR A 57 5.77 8.45 13.65
CA THR A 57 4.60 8.87 12.86
C THR A 57 4.96 8.98 11.38
N PRO A 58 5.25 7.87 10.69
CA PRO A 58 5.34 7.88 9.23
C PRO A 58 4.07 8.50 8.64
N ASP A 59 4.22 9.39 7.68
CA ASP A 59 3.12 10.19 7.14
C ASP A 59 2.31 9.43 6.10
N LEU A 60 1.05 9.81 5.96
CA LEU A 60 0.17 9.41 4.86
C LEU A 60 -0.24 10.68 4.11
N PHE A 61 0.17 10.80 2.85
CA PHE A 61 -0.16 11.92 1.98
C PHE A 61 -1.33 11.57 1.08
N GLN A 62 -2.23 12.53 0.83
CA GLN A 62 -3.41 12.28 0.03
C GLN A 62 -3.93 13.52 -0.73
N GLU A 63 -4.50 13.31 -1.92
CA GLU A 63 -4.97 14.39 -2.81
C GLU A 63 -6.13 15.21 -2.24
N CYS A 64 -6.97 14.61 -1.39
CA CYS A 64 -8.13 15.31 -0.83
C CYS A 64 -7.77 16.35 0.25
N GLN A 65 -6.51 16.38 0.71
CA GLN A 65 -5.97 17.41 1.60
C GLN A 65 -5.43 18.58 0.75
N ASN A 66 -6.25 19.15 -0.14
CA ASN A 66 -5.88 20.25 -1.04
C ASN A 66 -6.65 21.57 -0.66
N GLY A 67 -6.36 22.20 0.48
CA GLY A 67 -6.77 23.53 0.99
C GLY A 67 -5.62 24.44 1.50
N GLN A 68 -5.92 25.58 2.13
CA GLN A 68 -4.91 26.63 2.37
C GLN A 68 -3.81 26.33 3.42
N ASN A 69 -3.68 25.09 3.94
CA ASN A 69 -2.68 24.69 4.94
C ASN A 69 -2.19 23.23 4.75
N ASP A 70 -2.10 22.74 3.52
CA ASP A 70 -1.90 21.32 3.21
C ASP A 70 -0.50 20.79 3.48
N ALA A 71 -0.21 20.58 4.76
CA ALA A 71 1.00 19.87 5.12
C ALA A 71 1.03 18.47 4.49
N LEU A 72 -0.11 17.83 4.22
CA LEU A 72 -0.20 16.41 3.83
C LEU A 72 -0.83 16.17 2.46
N GLY A 73 -0.86 17.21 1.61
CA GLY A 73 -1.48 17.15 0.29
C GLY A 73 -0.72 16.31 -0.73
N VAL A 74 -1.44 15.89 -1.77
CA VAL A 74 -0.85 15.36 -3.00
C VAL A 74 -1.33 16.24 -4.17
N PRO A 75 -0.41 16.79 -5.00
CA PRO A 75 1.01 16.54 -4.96
C PRO A 75 1.81 17.41 -4.00
N GLN A 76 1.28 18.53 -3.53
CA GLN A 76 2.03 19.50 -2.72
C GLN A 76 1.83 19.24 -1.23
N ASN A 77 2.94 19.14 -0.49
CA ASN A 77 2.93 18.92 0.95
C ASN A 77 4.07 19.69 1.65
N PHE A 78 4.24 19.48 2.96
CA PHE A 78 5.22 20.20 3.78
C PHE A 78 6.69 19.89 3.44
N ILE A 79 6.97 18.74 2.78
CA ILE A 79 8.34 18.28 2.50
C ILE A 79 8.67 18.21 1.01
N GLY A 80 7.72 18.49 0.12
CA GLY A 80 7.96 18.66 -1.31
C GLY A 80 6.71 18.55 -2.15
N ARG A 81 6.92 18.34 -3.46
CA ARG A 81 5.86 18.17 -4.43
C ARG A 81 6.01 16.84 -5.18
N ARG A 82 5.14 15.87 -4.89
CA ARG A 82 5.16 14.56 -5.55
C ARG A 82 3.76 14.07 -5.87
N PHE A 83 3.51 13.71 -7.13
CA PHE A 83 2.33 12.93 -7.48
C PHE A 83 2.52 11.48 -7.01
N ALA A 84 1.44 10.85 -6.54
CA ALA A 84 1.45 9.44 -6.22
C ALA A 84 1.94 8.60 -7.40
N LYS A 85 2.68 7.52 -7.12
CA LYS A 85 3.13 6.61 -8.18
C LYS A 85 1.91 5.97 -8.83
N ARG A 86 0.92 5.63 -7.99
CA ARG A 86 -0.40 5.18 -8.39
C ARG A 86 -1.45 5.85 -7.50
N GLY A 87 -2.63 6.11 -8.07
CA GLY A 87 -3.76 6.60 -7.30
C GLY A 87 -3.54 8.02 -6.78
N GLN A 88 -3.94 8.25 -5.54
CA GLN A 88 -4.06 9.56 -4.91
C GLN A 88 -3.35 9.62 -3.55
N VAL A 89 -2.78 8.52 -3.08
CA VAL A 89 -2.24 8.36 -1.73
C VAL A 89 -0.84 7.76 -1.79
N TYR A 90 0.04 8.15 -0.88
CA TYR A 90 1.31 7.46 -0.66
C TYR A 90 1.81 7.67 0.78
N ALA A 91 2.72 6.80 1.20
CA ALA A 91 3.36 6.88 2.49
C ALA A 91 4.60 7.78 2.47
N GLY A 92 4.99 8.32 3.62
CA GLY A 92 6.28 8.99 3.82
C GLY A 92 6.99 8.52 5.07
N ILE A 93 8.32 8.50 5.02
CA ILE A 93 9.19 8.13 6.14
C ILE A 93 10.41 9.05 6.23
N ILE A 94 10.76 9.39 7.46
CA ILE A 94 12.08 9.89 7.81
C ILE A 94 13.06 8.72 7.87
N SER A 95 14.12 8.75 7.07
CA SER A 95 15.18 7.73 7.08
C SER A 95 16.52 8.23 7.62
N LEU A 96 16.61 9.53 7.94
CA LEU A 96 17.73 10.14 8.66
C LEU A 96 17.28 11.50 9.19
N ASN A 97 17.46 11.76 10.49
CA ASN A 97 17.18 13.07 11.08
C ASN A 97 18.15 13.35 12.23
N SER A 98 19.06 14.33 12.08
CA SER A 98 20.02 14.69 13.14
C SER A 98 19.55 15.83 14.06
N ALA A 99 18.35 16.38 13.84
CA ALA A 99 17.84 17.49 14.64
C ALA A 99 17.30 17.06 16.01
N MET A 100 17.21 15.75 16.29
CA MET A 100 16.76 15.21 17.57
C MET A 100 17.81 14.25 18.18
N PRO A 101 18.05 14.29 19.50
CA PRO A 101 18.89 13.30 20.18
C PRO A 101 18.20 11.93 20.16
N GLY A 102 18.79 10.95 19.47
CA GLY A 102 18.12 9.69 19.15
C GLY A 102 17.45 9.81 17.78
N TYR A 103 17.95 9.04 16.81
CA TYR A 103 17.54 9.18 15.41
C TYR A 103 16.23 8.43 15.18
N ASP A 104 15.18 9.19 14.86
CA ASP A 104 13.83 8.71 14.59
C ASP A 104 13.71 8.22 13.14
N ASN A 105 14.36 7.09 12.81
CA ASN A 105 14.05 6.40 11.56
C ASN A 105 12.61 5.90 11.65
N GLU A 106 11.77 6.39 10.75
CA GLU A 106 10.40 5.94 10.63
C GLU A 106 10.32 4.69 9.76
N PHE A 107 9.33 3.86 10.09
CA PHE A 107 9.07 2.61 9.43
C PHE A 107 7.59 2.48 9.14
N VAL A 108 7.26 1.82 8.03
CA VAL A 108 5.88 1.42 7.73
C VAL A 108 5.76 -0.10 7.81
N GLN A 109 4.75 -0.57 8.52
CA GLN A 109 4.42 -1.99 8.67
C GLN A 109 3.17 -2.30 7.85
N GLY A 110 3.26 -3.30 6.97
CA GLY A 110 2.15 -3.79 6.16
C GLY A 110 1.78 -5.23 6.53
N LYS A 111 0.50 -5.58 6.32
CA LYS A 111 -0.03 -6.94 6.53
C LYS A 111 0.01 -7.75 5.23
N LEU A 112 0.35 -9.03 5.34
CA LEU A 112 0.25 -9.99 4.26
C LEU A 112 -1.14 -10.61 4.18
N SER A 113 -1.64 -10.86 2.97
CA SER A 113 -2.91 -11.55 2.73
C SER A 113 -2.88 -13.02 3.15
N LEU A 114 -1.71 -13.65 3.05
CA LEU A 114 -1.43 -15.01 3.50
C LEU A 114 -0.04 -15.08 4.16
N PRO A 115 0.16 -15.98 5.15
CA PRO A 115 1.48 -16.22 5.70
C PRO A 115 2.45 -16.71 4.62
N LEU A 116 3.71 -16.29 4.69
CA LEU A 116 4.72 -16.78 3.76
C LEU A 116 4.99 -18.29 3.97
N LEU A 117 5.27 -18.98 2.89
CA LEU A 117 5.57 -20.41 2.88
C LEU A 117 7.06 -20.63 3.17
N LYS A 118 7.34 -21.45 4.17
CA LYS A 118 8.71 -21.83 4.54
C LYS A 118 9.53 -22.27 3.32
N ASP A 119 10.78 -21.83 3.28
CA ASP A 119 11.79 -22.12 2.25
C ASP A 119 11.45 -21.62 0.83
N SER A 120 10.31 -20.94 0.63
CA SER A 120 9.98 -20.32 -0.66
C SER A 120 10.69 -18.99 -0.85
N ILE A 121 11.02 -18.67 -2.10
CA ILE A 121 11.61 -17.39 -2.49
C ILE A 121 10.50 -16.42 -2.88
N TYR A 122 10.51 -15.25 -2.25
CA TYR A 122 9.61 -14.14 -2.51
C TYR A 122 10.34 -13.00 -3.20
N CYS A 123 9.71 -12.45 -4.21
CA CYS A 123 10.16 -11.28 -4.95
C CYS A 123 9.43 -10.09 -4.37
N ILE A 124 10.20 -9.07 -4.01
CA ILE A 124 9.72 -7.91 -3.26
C ILE A 124 10.13 -6.67 -4.03
N SER A 125 9.19 -5.76 -4.22
CA SER A 125 9.48 -4.44 -4.76
C SER A 125 8.61 -3.36 -4.14
N PHE A 126 9.08 -2.13 -4.19
CA PHE A 126 8.24 -0.94 -3.99
C PHE A 126 8.87 0.25 -4.68
N TRP A 127 8.09 1.28 -4.92
CA TRP A 127 8.57 2.54 -5.46
C TRP A 127 8.91 3.49 -4.32
N ILE A 128 10.08 4.13 -4.42
CA ILE A 128 10.57 5.12 -3.47
C ILE A 128 10.88 6.42 -4.21
N SER A 129 10.58 7.55 -3.58
CA SER A 129 10.90 8.87 -4.10
C SER A 129 11.53 9.71 -3.02
N HIS A 130 12.58 10.45 -3.34
CA HIS A 130 13.14 11.42 -2.41
C HIS A 130 12.31 12.70 -2.39
N ALA A 131 12.11 13.24 -1.18
CA ALA A 131 11.36 14.47 -1.00
C ALA A 131 12.18 15.69 -1.42
N ASP A 132 11.57 16.61 -2.17
CA ASP A 132 12.25 17.76 -2.77
C ASP A 132 12.94 18.67 -1.74
N SER A 133 12.39 18.77 -0.52
CA SER A 133 12.96 19.56 0.57
C SER A 133 13.89 18.76 1.49
N SER A 134 14.26 17.53 1.15
CA SER A 134 15.34 16.83 1.86
C SER A 134 16.70 17.22 1.30
N ASN A 135 17.67 17.46 2.18
CA ASN A 135 19.03 17.87 1.82
C ASN A 135 20.05 16.72 1.93
N TYR A 136 19.60 15.53 2.31
CA TYR A 136 20.43 14.33 2.29
C TYR A 136 19.72 13.14 1.66
N TYR A 137 20.53 12.24 1.11
CA TYR A 137 20.14 10.89 0.73
C TYR A 137 20.89 9.88 1.57
N ILE A 138 20.27 8.75 1.89
CA ILE A 138 20.99 7.57 2.37
C ILE A 138 21.27 6.60 1.21
N ASN A 139 22.35 5.83 1.33
CA ASN A 139 22.62 4.75 0.38
C ASN A 139 21.47 3.71 0.41
N ALA A 140 21.01 3.28 -0.78
CA ALA A 140 19.88 2.36 -0.93
C ALA A 140 20.04 1.04 -0.16
N LYS A 141 21.27 0.58 0.09
CA LYS A 141 21.56 -0.61 0.91
C LYS A 141 21.06 -0.51 2.35
N HIS A 142 20.78 0.71 2.83
CA HIS A 142 20.29 0.95 4.18
C HIS A 142 18.78 0.81 4.28
N ILE A 143 18.06 1.07 3.18
CA ILE A 143 16.65 0.74 3.03
C ILE A 143 16.50 -0.77 2.89
N GLY A 144 15.52 -1.35 3.57
CA GLY A 144 15.25 -2.77 3.46
C GLY A 144 13.81 -3.14 3.77
N VAL A 145 13.57 -4.45 3.80
CA VAL A 145 12.33 -5.05 4.27
C VAL A 145 12.65 -6.06 5.36
N TRP A 146 11.77 -6.18 6.34
CA TRP A 146 11.84 -7.22 7.37
C TRP A 146 10.48 -7.88 7.60
N PHE A 147 10.43 -9.20 7.40
CA PHE A 147 9.25 -10.02 7.67
C PHE A 147 9.16 -10.52 9.11
N ILE A 148 7.96 -10.47 9.66
CA ILE A 148 7.62 -10.92 11.02
C ILE A 148 6.28 -11.66 11.02
N ASN A 149 5.99 -12.42 12.08
CA ASN A 149 4.79 -13.25 12.20
C ASN A 149 3.74 -12.70 13.19
N TYR A 150 3.93 -11.47 13.68
CA TYR A 150 3.00 -10.77 14.57
C TYR A 150 2.91 -9.29 14.18
N LYS A 151 1.89 -8.60 14.68
CA LYS A 151 1.70 -7.15 14.49
C LYS A 151 2.46 -6.38 15.56
N GLY A 152 3.08 -5.27 15.19
CA GLY A 152 4.04 -4.57 16.04
C GLY A 152 5.38 -5.30 16.08
N GLY A 153 6.32 -4.76 16.85
CA GLY A 153 7.69 -5.25 16.89
C GLY A 153 8.62 -4.12 16.49
N TYR A 154 9.31 -3.59 17.48
CA TYR A 154 10.33 -2.57 17.29
C TYR A 154 11.38 -3.15 16.33
N PRO A 155 11.53 -2.61 15.09
CA PRO A 155 12.76 -2.91 14.40
C PRO A 155 13.87 -2.30 15.28
N PRO A 156 14.90 -3.03 15.75
CA PRO A 156 15.81 -2.46 16.71
C PRO A 156 16.48 -1.28 16.04
N THR A 157 16.09 -0.07 16.44
CA THR A 157 17.00 1.07 16.37
C THR A 157 18.14 0.65 17.27
N VAL A 158 19.21 0.18 16.64
CA VAL A 158 20.36 -0.39 17.34
C VAL A 158 20.97 0.71 18.19
N THR A 159 20.57 0.83 19.45
CA THR A 159 21.38 1.49 20.46
C THR A 159 22.65 0.65 20.62
N LEU A 160 23.79 1.32 20.49
CA LEU A 160 25.16 0.82 20.28
C LEU A 160 25.67 -0.34 21.16
N ASN A 161 24.91 -0.80 22.17
CA ASN A 161 25.40 -1.76 23.17
C ASN A 161 24.60 -3.05 23.30
N ASP A 162 23.47 -3.22 22.60
CA ASP A 162 22.71 -4.46 22.71
C ASP A 162 23.08 -5.42 21.59
N SER A 163 23.85 -6.45 21.95
CA SER A 163 23.99 -7.69 21.20
C SER A 163 22.64 -8.44 21.18
N LEU A 164 21.66 -7.89 20.46
CA LEU A 164 20.36 -8.53 20.27
C LEU A 164 20.53 -9.71 19.30
N PRO A 165 20.16 -10.94 19.68
CA PRO A 165 20.25 -12.13 18.83
C PRO A 165 19.28 -12.13 17.64
N PHE A 166 18.54 -11.02 17.42
CA PHE A 166 17.47 -10.91 16.43
C PHE A 166 17.84 -10.10 15.17
N ILE A 167 19.07 -9.56 15.05
CA ILE A 167 19.53 -8.72 13.92
C ILE A 167 19.83 -9.54 12.64
N GLN A 168 18.94 -10.43 12.21
CA GLN A 168 19.26 -11.35 11.11
C GLN A 168 18.29 -11.37 9.93
N GLN A 169 17.43 -10.35 9.78
CA GLN A 169 16.42 -10.35 8.70
C GLN A 169 16.33 -9.06 7.90
N LYS A 170 17.34 -8.19 7.97
CA LYS A 170 17.42 -7.06 7.03
C LYS A 170 17.65 -7.61 5.63
N ILE A 171 16.70 -7.39 4.73
CA ILE A 171 16.86 -7.65 3.30
C ILE A 171 17.11 -6.30 2.63
N ALA A 172 18.36 -6.05 2.23
CA ALA A 172 18.73 -4.83 1.53
C ALA A 172 18.40 -4.92 0.03
N PHE A 173 18.24 -3.76 -0.60
CA PHE A 173 18.00 -3.62 -2.02
C PHE A 173 19.30 -3.51 -2.82
N VAL A 174 19.35 -4.16 -3.98
CA VAL A 174 20.52 -4.22 -4.87
C VAL A 174 20.21 -3.39 -6.14
N PRO A 175 21.17 -2.60 -6.66
CA PRO A 175 22.58 -2.55 -6.25
C PRO A 175 22.85 -1.67 -5.03
N ASP A 176 23.81 -2.11 -4.20
CA ASP A 176 24.31 -1.44 -2.99
C ASP A 176 24.98 -0.08 -3.25
N THR A 177 25.06 0.33 -4.52
CA THR A 177 25.81 1.49 -5.00
C THR A 177 24.92 2.56 -5.64
N PHE A 178 23.61 2.34 -5.75
CA PHE A 178 22.74 3.34 -6.36
C PHE A 178 22.39 4.45 -5.38
N TYR A 179 22.71 5.67 -5.78
CA TYR A 179 22.12 6.89 -5.22
C TYR A 179 20.69 6.97 -5.73
N LEU A 180 19.71 7.22 -4.86
CA LEU A 180 18.32 7.46 -5.27
C LEU A 180 18.16 8.84 -5.92
N GLU A 181 18.99 9.15 -6.92
CA GLU A 181 18.83 10.30 -7.78
C GLU A 181 18.36 9.79 -9.14
N ASN A 182 17.05 9.89 -9.35
CA ASN A 182 16.53 9.84 -10.69
C ASN A 182 15.54 11.00 -10.85
N ASP A 183 15.82 11.88 -11.81
CA ASP A 183 14.98 13.03 -12.18
C ASP A 183 13.57 12.63 -12.66
N SER A 184 13.28 11.33 -12.73
CA SER A 184 11.98 10.75 -13.09
C SER A 184 10.95 10.71 -11.95
N GLY A 185 11.35 11.07 -10.72
CA GLY A 185 10.45 11.27 -9.58
C GLY A 185 10.09 10.02 -8.78
N TRP A 186 10.28 8.80 -9.28
CA TRP A 186 10.11 7.55 -8.50
C TRP A 186 11.10 6.48 -8.99
N THR A 187 11.72 5.77 -8.06
CA THR A 187 12.68 4.68 -8.32
C THR A 187 12.13 3.38 -7.74
N GLU A 188 12.16 2.30 -8.52
CA GLU A 188 11.72 0.99 -8.04
C GLU A 188 12.89 0.26 -7.35
N LEU A 189 12.70 -0.12 -6.09
CA LEU A 189 13.62 -0.96 -5.35
C LEU A 189 13.14 -2.41 -5.40
N LYS A 190 14.02 -3.36 -5.73
CA LYS A 190 13.70 -4.80 -5.81
C LYS A 190 14.70 -5.69 -5.08
N THR A 191 14.19 -6.72 -4.43
CA THR A 191 15.02 -7.72 -3.75
C THR A 191 14.28 -9.06 -3.68
N THR A 192 14.97 -10.10 -3.21
CA THR A 192 14.39 -11.42 -2.98
C THR A 192 14.59 -11.87 -1.54
N TYR A 193 13.65 -12.64 -1.02
CA TYR A 193 13.69 -13.16 0.33
C TYR A 193 13.36 -14.64 0.35
N LYS A 194 14.19 -15.45 1.02
CA LYS A 194 13.85 -16.84 1.33
C LYS A 194 13.12 -16.88 2.68
N ALA A 195 11.83 -17.21 2.66
CA ALA A 195 10.98 -17.18 3.86
C ALA A 195 11.34 -18.26 4.88
N LYS A 196 11.26 -17.92 6.16
CA LYS A 196 11.34 -18.86 7.29
C LYS A 196 10.01 -19.60 7.49
N GLY A 197 8.92 -19.02 7.01
CA GLY A 197 7.57 -19.55 7.06
C GLY A 197 6.76 -18.98 8.22
N GLY A 198 5.49 -18.68 7.95
CA GLY A 198 4.55 -18.16 8.95
C GLY A 198 4.63 -16.66 9.17
N GLU A 199 5.48 -15.92 8.44
CA GLU A 199 5.50 -14.47 8.47
C GLU A 199 4.20 -13.91 7.90
N THR A 200 3.57 -12.98 8.62
CA THR A 200 2.24 -12.41 8.33
C THR A 200 2.26 -10.89 8.17
N TYR A 201 3.39 -10.25 8.48
CA TYR A 201 3.62 -8.82 8.31
C TYR A 201 5.02 -8.56 7.76
N PHE A 202 5.22 -7.35 7.25
CA PHE A 202 6.52 -6.86 6.80
C PHE A 202 6.70 -5.40 7.21
N ILE A 203 7.95 -4.98 7.40
CA ILE A 203 8.34 -3.61 7.78
C ILE A 203 9.30 -3.06 6.73
N ILE A 204 9.07 -1.83 6.27
CA ILE A 204 9.94 -1.11 5.32
C ILE A 204 10.54 0.13 6.03
N GLY A 205 11.84 0.37 5.84
CA GLY A 205 12.51 1.57 6.34
C GLY A 205 14.04 1.46 6.33
N ASN A 206 14.71 2.36 7.06
CA ASN A 206 16.16 2.37 7.22
C ASN A 206 16.60 1.52 8.43
N PHE A 207 17.25 0.39 8.15
CA PHE A 207 17.72 -0.57 9.16
C PHE A 207 19.20 -0.43 9.52
N ALA A 208 19.88 0.63 9.09
CA ALA A 208 21.29 0.82 9.44
C ALA A 208 21.46 1.37 10.85
N PRO A 209 22.37 0.80 11.66
CA PRO A 209 22.82 1.44 12.89
C PRO A 209 23.32 2.85 12.63
N THR A 210 23.02 3.78 13.53
CA THR A 210 23.30 5.23 13.38
C THR A 210 24.73 5.54 12.93
N ASN A 211 25.73 4.88 13.51
CA ASN A 211 27.15 5.11 13.22
C ASN A 211 27.63 4.48 11.90
N THR A 212 26.77 3.77 11.18
CA THR A 212 27.09 3.09 9.91
C THR A 212 26.29 3.60 8.72
N ILE A 213 25.40 4.59 8.94
CA ILE A 213 24.61 5.19 7.86
C ILE A 213 25.55 5.95 6.94
N ILE A 214 25.57 5.56 5.66
CA ILE A 214 26.23 6.30 4.60
C ILE A 214 25.19 7.20 3.96
N PHE A 215 25.45 8.50 4.02
CA PHE A 215 24.58 9.53 3.47
C PHE A 215 25.37 10.57 2.69
N TYR A 216 24.67 11.26 1.80
CA TYR A 216 25.24 12.19 0.85
C TYR A 216 24.46 13.49 0.88
N TYR A 217 25.18 14.61 0.90
CA TYR A 217 24.58 15.93 0.87
C TYR A 217 24.09 16.25 -0.55
N LYS A 218 22.90 16.84 -0.63
CA LYS A 218 22.37 17.47 -1.84
C LYS A 218 22.16 18.94 -1.54
N GLU A 219 22.77 19.78 -2.38
CA GLU A 219 22.51 21.20 -2.33
C GLU A 219 21.01 21.47 -2.51
N ASN A 220 20.42 22.04 -1.47
CA ASN A 220 19.02 22.40 -1.44
C ASN A 220 18.91 23.84 -0.95
N THR A 221 18.31 24.71 -1.75
CA THR A 221 18.13 26.14 -1.42
C THR A 221 16.92 26.40 -0.53
N ILE A 222 16.08 25.38 -0.27
CA ILE A 222 14.78 25.52 0.40
C ILE A 222 14.88 25.26 1.91
N THR A 223 15.77 24.38 2.35
CA THR A 223 15.87 23.99 3.77
C THR A 223 17.02 24.62 4.52
N ASN A 224 16.87 24.71 5.84
CA ASN A 224 17.94 25.07 6.75
C ASN A 224 19.18 24.18 6.50
N PRO A 225 20.33 24.74 6.08
CA PRO A 225 21.53 23.96 5.75
C PRO A 225 22.07 23.17 6.94
N ASN A 226 21.64 23.49 8.16
CA ASN A 226 22.10 22.84 9.39
C ASN A 226 21.24 21.63 9.82
N ARG A 227 20.13 21.33 9.14
CA ARG A 227 19.29 20.15 9.46
C ARG A 227 19.72 18.98 8.59
N ILE A 228 20.19 17.87 9.15
CA ILE A 228 20.41 16.64 8.34
C ILE A 228 19.09 15.90 8.23
N LEU A 229 18.47 15.89 7.05
CA LEU A 229 17.22 15.18 6.78
C LEU A 229 17.28 14.38 5.47
N ALA A 230 16.98 13.09 5.56
CA ALA A 230 16.62 12.26 4.42
C ALA A 230 15.19 11.75 4.59
N TYR A 231 14.27 12.28 3.80
CA TYR A 231 12.86 11.93 3.78
C TYR A 231 12.49 11.28 2.45
N TYR A 232 11.71 10.21 2.50
CA TYR A 232 11.30 9.46 1.33
C TYR A 232 9.79 9.20 1.31
N TYR A 233 9.21 9.24 0.12
CA TYR A 233 7.88 8.74 -0.16
C TYR A 233 7.94 7.28 -0.63
N LEU A 234 6.93 6.48 -0.28
CA LEU A 234 6.80 5.06 -0.63
C LEU A 234 5.44 4.77 -1.25
N ASP A 235 5.40 3.95 -2.29
CA ASP A 235 4.17 3.56 -2.98
C ASP A 235 4.34 2.21 -3.71
N GLU A 236 3.24 1.60 -4.14
CA GLU A 236 3.17 0.41 -5.01
C GLU A 236 4.05 -0.76 -4.52
N VAL A 237 3.77 -1.22 -3.30
CA VAL A 237 4.47 -2.36 -2.68
C VAL A 237 4.00 -3.68 -3.30
N SER A 238 4.92 -4.53 -3.73
CA SER A 238 4.62 -5.82 -4.34
C SER A 238 5.41 -6.92 -3.67
N ILE A 239 4.70 -7.97 -3.23
CA ILE A 239 5.28 -9.15 -2.59
C ILE A 239 4.60 -10.37 -3.18
N TYR A 240 5.35 -11.23 -3.83
CA TYR A 240 4.81 -12.42 -4.47
C TYR A 240 5.88 -13.50 -4.55
N ARG A 241 5.50 -14.77 -4.71
CA ARG A 241 6.50 -15.85 -4.80
C ARG A 241 7.22 -15.77 -6.14
N CYS A 242 8.55 -15.75 -6.18
CA CYS A 242 9.32 -15.50 -7.41
C CYS A 242 9.10 -16.51 -8.53
N ASN A 243 8.75 -17.76 -8.18
CA ASN A 243 8.57 -18.84 -9.15
C ASN A 243 7.16 -18.87 -9.75
N ASP A 244 6.27 -18.03 -9.24
CA ASP A 244 4.99 -17.76 -9.86
C ASP A 244 5.21 -16.61 -10.86
N THR A 245 4.63 -16.71 -12.05
CA THR A 245 4.74 -15.64 -13.05
C THR A 245 4.14 -14.35 -12.52
N LEU A 246 4.98 -13.31 -12.41
CA LEU A 246 4.61 -11.91 -12.15
C LEU A 246 3.21 -11.59 -12.73
N PRO A 247 2.25 -11.08 -11.94
CA PRO A 247 1.13 -10.39 -12.56
C PRO A 247 1.71 -9.19 -13.34
N PRO A 248 1.14 -8.83 -14.50
CA PRO A 248 1.56 -7.62 -15.20
C PRO A 248 1.48 -6.42 -14.23
N PRO A 249 2.40 -5.45 -14.34
CA PRO A 249 2.35 -4.24 -13.52
C PRO A 249 0.94 -3.69 -13.57
N VAL A 250 0.38 -3.41 -12.39
CA VAL A 250 -1.03 -3.05 -12.30
C VAL A 250 -1.24 -1.82 -13.18
N PRO A 251 -2.11 -1.88 -14.21
CA PRO A 251 -2.26 -0.77 -15.13
C PRO A 251 -2.58 0.51 -14.35
N LYS A 252 -1.85 1.58 -14.69
CA LYS A 252 -1.95 2.92 -14.07
C LYS A 252 -3.38 3.48 -14.00
N ASP A 253 -4.28 2.90 -14.81
CA ASP A 253 -5.68 3.25 -14.92
C ASP A 253 -6.64 2.23 -14.28
N THR A 254 -6.22 1.25 -13.49
CA THR A 254 -7.17 0.28 -12.89
C THR A 254 -8.16 0.98 -11.97
N ALA A 255 -9.39 1.11 -12.44
CA ALA A 255 -10.49 1.61 -11.64
C ALA A 255 -10.73 0.66 -10.45
N TYR A 256 -10.69 1.23 -9.24
CA TYR A 256 -10.90 0.52 -7.99
C TYR A 256 -12.34 0.02 -7.95
N LEU A 257 -12.50 -1.30 -8.00
CA LEU A 257 -13.79 -1.92 -7.78
C LEU A 257 -14.12 -1.83 -6.29
N ASN A 258 -15.02 -0.92 -5.92
CA ASN A 258 -15.42 -0.72 -4.53
C ASN A 258 -16.91 -1.04 -4.37
N LEU A 259 -17.21 -1.93 -3.40
CA LEU A 259 -18.56 -2.20 -2.94
C LEU A 259 -18.74 -1.46 -1.62
N PRO A 260 -19.60 -0.41 -1.57
CA PRO A 260 -19.81 0.34 -0.34
C PRO A 260 -20.33 -0.58 0.77
N THR A 261 -19.90 -0.36 2.01
CA THR A 261 -20.36 -1.14 3.17
C THR A 261 -21.60 -0.53 3.84
N ALA A 262 -21.99 0.68 3.44
CA ALA A 262 -23.16 1.39 3.89
C ALA A 262 -23.73 2.28 2.77
N PHE A 263 -25.05 2.49 2.78
CA PHE A 263 -25.76 3.43 1.91
C PHE A 263 -26.94 4.02 2.70
N SER A 264 -27.37 5.23 2.33
CA SER A 264 -28.36 6.05 3.05
C SER A 264 -29.41 6.56 2.06
N PRO A 265 -30.46 5.78 1.73
CA PRO A 265 -31.49 6.20 0.76
C PRO A 265 -32.45 7.22 1.39
N ASN A 266 -31.97 8.44 1.63
CA ASN A 266 -32.70 9.52 2.31
C ASN A 266 -32.99 10.73 1.38
N ALA A 267 -32.65 10.60 0.10
CA ALA A 267 -32.79 11.61 -0.95
C ALA A 267 -32.00 12.91 -0.70
N ASP A 268 -30.87 12.84 0.00
CA ASP A 268 -29.96 13.98 0.21
C ASP A 268 -28.89 14.14 -0.89
N GLY A 269 -28.86 13.22 -1.86
CA GLY A 269 -27.91 13.19 -2.95
C GLY A 269 -26.59 12.47 -2.62
N GLN A 270 -26.42 11.97 -1.40
CA GLN A 270 -25.20 11.31 -0.94
C GLN A 270 -25.49 9.87 -0.49
N ASN A 271 -24.89 8.90 -1.19
CA ASN A 271 -25.03 7.47 -0.90
C ASN A 271 -26.48 6.95 -0.95
N ASP A 272 -27.35 7.58 -1.74
CA ASP A 272 -28.76 7.16 -1.89
C ASP A 272 -28.92 5.81 -2.61
N VAL A 273 -27.90 5.42 -3.38
CA VAL A 273 -27.94 4.25 -4.25
C VAL A 273 -26.79 3.32 -3.91
N PHE A 274 -27.14 2.08 -3.58
CA PHE A 274 -26.20 0.98 -3.41
C PHE A 274 -25.78 0.43 -4.78
N SER A 275 -24.60 0.84 -5.26
CA SER A 275 -24.04 0.42 -6.54
C SER A 275 -22.58 0.02 -6.43
N VAL A 276 -22.10 -0.73 -7.42
CA VAL A 276 -20.68 -1.04 -7.58
C VAL A 276 -19.93 0.20 -8.06
N LEU A 277 -19.00 0.72 -7.27
CA LEU A 277 -18.21 1.91 -7.61
C LEU A 277 -16.93 1.51 -8.37
N GLY A 278 -16.48 2.38 -9.28
CA GLY A 278 -15.24 2.21 -10.02
C GLY A 278 -15.17 0.97 -10.93
N ALA A 279 -16.32 0.50 -11.44
CA ALA A 279 -16.41 -0.66 -12.34
C ALA A 279 -16.00 -0.37 -13.81
N LYS A 280 -15.21 0.68 -14.09
CA LYS A 280 -14.89 1.16 -15.46
C LYS A 280 -14.33 0.07 -16.38
N TYR A 281 -13.51 -0.84 -15.84
CA TYR A 281 -12.86 -1.93 -16.60
C TYR A 281 -13.41 -3.32 -16.26
N VAL A 282 -14.44 -3.40 -15.42
CA VAL A 282 -15.14 -4.65 -15.17
C VAL A 282 -15.89 -5.04 -16.44
N GLN A 283 -15.83 -6.28 -16.90
CA GLN A 283 -16.52 -6.67 -18.13
C GLN A 283 -18.03 -6.84 -17.91
N SER A 284 -18.42 -7.44 -16.79
CA SER A 284 -19.81 -7.65 -16.38
C SER A 284 -19.93 -7.63 -14.85
N ILE A 285 -21.10 -7.24 -14.34
CA ILE A 285 -21.42 -7.35 -12.92
C ILE A 285 -22.66 -8.21 -12.72
N GLU A 286 -22.78 -8.74 -11.52
CA GLU A 286 -24.02 -9.33 -11.02
C GLU A 286 -24.19 -8.84 -9.57
N LEU A 287 -25.12 -7.91 -9.38
CA LEU A 287 -25.45 -7.36 -8.08
C LEU A 287 -26.79 -7.93 -7.62
N ARG A 288 -26.76 -8.70 -6.54
CA ARG A 288 -27.92 -9.28 -5.88
C ARG A 288 -27.99 -8.78 -4.44
N VAL A 289 -29.14 -8.26 -4.04
CA VAL A 289 -29.39 -7.86 -2.65
C VAL A 289 -30.45 -8.77 -2.07
N TYR A 290 -30.21 -9.25 -0.86
CA TYR A 290 -31.10 -10.13 -0.13
C TYR A 290 -31.54 -9.47 1.17
N ASN A 291 -32.80 -9.65 1.54
CA ASN A 291 -33.27 -9.28 2.88
C ASN A 291 -32.82 -10.31 3.94
N ARG A 292 -33.11 -10.03 5.21
CA ARG A 292 -32.74 -10.89 6.36
C ARG A 292 -33.28 -12.32 6.30
N TRP A 293 -34.29 -12.58 5.47
CA TRP A 293 -34.91 -13.89 5.29
C TRP A 293 -34.37 -14.63 4.06
N GLY A 294 -33.35 -14.09 3.39
CA GLY A 294 -32.75 -14.69 2.20
C GLY A 294 -33.56 -14.49 0.92
N GLN A 295 -34.60 -13.66 0.94
CA GLN A 295 -35.33 -13.30 -0.27
C GLN A 295 -34.57 -12.22 -1.04
N GLU A 296 -34.37 -12.44 -2.34
CA GLU A 296 -33.81 -11.45 -3.26
C GLU A 296 -34.78 -10.26 -3.35
N VAL A 297 -34.28 -9.07 -3.01
CA VAL A 297 -35.02 -7.80 -3.07
C VAL A 297 -34.54 -6.90 -4.21
N PHE A 298 -33.37 -7.17 -4.79
CA PHE A 298 -32.86 -6.45 -5.94
C PHE A 298 -31.90 -7.30 -6.74
N TYR A 299 -31.93 -7.14 -8.07
CA TYR A 299 -31.03 -7.76 -9.02
C TYR A 299 -30.70 -6.77 -10.15
N THR A 300 -29.43 -6.67 -10.52
CA THR A 300 -29.01 -6.02 -11.76
C THR A 300 -27.73 -6.65 -12.32
N ASN A 301 -27.60 -6.56 -13.64
CA ASN A 301 -26.36 -6.83 -14.38
C ASN A 301 -25.81 -5.57 -15.09
N GLN A 302 -26.46 -4.42 -14.89
CA GLN A 302 -26.08 -3.12 -15.45
C GLN A 302 -25.21 -2.35 -14.45
N LYS A 303 -24.02 -1.90 -14.88
CA LYS A 303 -23.01 -1.29 -14.00
C LYS A 303 -23.45 0.06 -13.44
N GLU A 304 -24.23 0.78 -14.20
CA GLU A 304 -24.73 2.11 -13.91
C GLU A 304 -25.99 2.07 -13.04
N THR A 305 -26.49 0.88 -12.73
CA THR A 305 -27.71 0.68 -11.94
C THR A 305 -27.32 0.21 -10.54
N GLY A 306 -27.96 0.81 -9.53
CA GLY A 306 -27.86 0.37 -8.15
C GLY A 306 -29.21 0.32 -7.47
N TRP A 307 -29.22 -0.15 -6.24
CA TRP A 307 -30.42 -0.31 -5.44
C TRP A 307 -30.67 0.94 -4.58
N ASP A 308 -31.86 1.53 -4.70
CA ASP A 308 -32.29 2.72 -3.97
C ASP A 308 -32.87 2.41 -2.58
N GLY A 309 -32.72 1.17 -2.10
CA GLY A 309 -33.30 0.72 -0.84
C GLY A 309 -34.75 0.28 -0.92
N THR A 310 -35.41 0.34 -2.09
CA THR A 310 -36.83 -0.02 -2.20
C THR A 310 -37.04 -1.45 -2.71
N PHE A 311 -38.11 -2.11 -2.24
CA PHE A 311 -38.60 -3.39 -2.76
C PHE A 311 -40.09 -3.28 -3.06
N LYS A 312 -40.49 -3.54 -4.31
CA LYS A 312 -41.88 -3.38 -4.79
C LYS A 312 -42.46 -1.98 -4.53
N GLY A 313 -41.63 -0.94 -4.65
CA GLY A 313 -42.02 0.45 -4.44
C GLY A 313 -42.24 0.83 -2.98
N GLN A 314 -41.78 0.00 -2.04
CA GLN A 314 -41.82 0.26 -0.60
C GLN A 314 -40.39 0.29 -0.06
N PRO A 315 -40.03 1.22 0.85
CA PRO A 315 -38.80 1.15 1.63
C PRO A 315 -38.73 -0.10 2.52
#